data_AF-A0A946B2Y6-F1
#
_entry.id   AF-A0A946B2Y6-F1
#
_cell.length_a   1.000
_cell.length_b   1.000
_cell.length_c   1.000
_cell.angle_alpha   90.00
_cell.angle_beta   90.00
_cell.angle_gamma   90.00
#
_symmetry.space_group_name_H-M   'P 1'
#
loop_
_entity.id
_entity.type
_entity.pdbx_description
1 polymer ?
#
loop_
_entity_poly.entity_id
_entity_poly.type
_entity_poly.pdbx_seq_one_letter_code
_entity_poly.pdbx_strand_id
1 'polypeptide(L)'
;MTQTPDLLDRLASLVDQATRAGADAADAVVAQSRGLEVAYRMGERESLERAESMDLGLRVFVGDRTASVASGDLSEKTLAALVERAVAMAKAAPPDPSVLLAKADQLSDGSMPPGLDLIGPGEPSPEALSEMAKAAEAAMLEVSGVTNSEGAGASWGRTDIALATTNGFTGAYGRTSAGFSSTAIAEQDGLMERDYDYSSATHMSDLAAAELVGRTAGQRAVRRLGAKRVKSQAVPVVFEQRLAGGLLRNLSSAINGAAIARGVSFLKDKMGEQLFQPGVTIIDDPLRPRGMASRPFDAEGLPVSAFAFIQDGI
;
A
#
# COMPACT_ATOMS: atom_id res chain seq x y z
N MET A 1 -12.17 -17.58 6.15
CA MET A 1 -11.53 -16.39 6.72
C MET A 1 -11.97 -16.22 8.16
N THR A 2 -11.03 -15.80 9.00
CA THR A 2 -11.31 -15.50 10.39
C THR A 2 -12.04 -14.16 10.45
N GLN A 3 -13.12 -14.07 11.25
CA GLN A 3 -13.83 -12.79 11.39
C GLN A 3 -12.98 -11.81 12.20
N THR A 4 -13.12 -10.51 11.94
CA THR A 4 -12.35 -9.45 12.62
C THR A 4 -12.38 -9.54 14.16
N PRO A 5 -13.52 -9.84 14.83
CA PRO A 5 -13.52 -10.05 16.28
C PRO A 5 -12.64 -11.22 16.74
N ASP A 6 -12.64 -12.34 16.02
CA ASP A 6 -11.79 -13.50 16.34
C ASP A 6 -10.30 -13.19 16.12
N LEU A 7 -9.95 -12.29 15.18
CA LEU A 7 -8.57 -11.83 15.02
C LEU A 7 -8.09 -11.00 16.21
N LEU A 8 -8.91 -10.07 16.71
CA LEU A 8 -8.56 -9.25 17.86
C LEU A 8 -8.39 -10.10 19.12
N ASP A 9 -9.31 -11.04 19.39
CA ASP A 9 -9.22 -11.93 20.54
C ASP A 9 -7.96 -12.82 20.48
N ARG A 10 -7.62 -13.32 19.29
CA ARG A 10 -6.38 -14.09 19.08
C ARG A 10 -5.14 -13.25 19.32
N LEU A 11 -5.09 -12.01 18.82
CA LEU A 11 -3.96 -11.12 19.00
C LEU A 11 -3.79 -10.69 20.46
N ALA A 12 -4.89 -10.37 21.14
CA ALA A 12 -4.89 -10.09 22.57
C ALA A 12 -4.35 -11.27 23.38
N SER A 13 -4.83 -12.49 23.09
CA SER A 13 -4.32 -13.72 23.71
C SER A 13 -2.83 -13.95 23.40
N LEU A 14 -2.37 -13.63 22.19
CA LEU A 14 -0.97 -13.81 21.80
C LEU A 14 -0.03 -12.87 22.56
N VAL A 15 -0.38 -11.59 22.69
CA VAL A 15 0.45 -10.63 23.45
C VAL A 15 0.43 -10.95 24.95
N ASP A 16 -0.68 -11.46 25.49
CA ASP A 16 -0.76 -11.99 26.86
C ASP A 16 0.12 -13.22 27.07
N GLN A 17 0.18 -14.12 26.09
CA GLN A 17 1.09 -15.28 26.14
C GLN A 17 2.56 -14.82 26.13
N ALA A 18 2.90 -13.80 25.33
CA ALA A 18 4.24 -13.23 25.30
C ALA A 18 4.67 -12.66 26.65
N THR A 19 3.78 -11.92 27.34
CA THR A 19 4.09 -11.40 28.68
C THR A 19 4.26 -12.51 29.71
N ARG A 20 3.39 -13.54 29.70
CA ARG A 20 3.53 -14.72 30.56
C ARG A 20 4.82 -15.51 30.30
N ALA A 21 5.32 -15.49 29.07
CA ALA A 21 6.60 -16.11 28.69
C ALA A 21 7.83 -15.27 29.07
N GLY A 22 7.63 -14.06 29.60
CA GLY A 22 8.68 -13.19 30.12
C GLY A 22 9.08 -12.04 29.19
N ALA A 23 8.18 -11.58 28.32
CA ALA A 23 8.26 -10.25 27.72
C ALA A 23 7.71 -9.20 28.69
N ASP A 24 8.33 -8.02 28.73
CA ASP A 24 7.82 -6.85 29.47
C ASP A 24 6.72 -6.14 28.70
N ALA A 25 6.81 -6.16 27.36
CA ALA A 25 5.79 -5.64 26.46
C ALA A 25 5.79 -6.40 25.13
N ALA A 26 4.69 -6.31 24.39
CA ALA A 26 4.56 -6.87 23.05
C ALA A 26 3.54 -6.11 22.20
N ASP A 27 3.72 -6.17 20.89
CA ASP A 27 2.68 -5.85 19.91
C ASP A 27 2.57 -6.99 18.90
N ALA A 28 1.36 -7.18 18.40
CA ALA A 28 1.08 -8.17 17.38
C ALA A 28 0.10 -7.62 16.35
N VAL A 29 0.41 -7.87 15.08
CA VAL A 29 -0.38 -7.43 13.93
C VAL A 29 -0.72 -8.62 13.04
N VAL A 30 -1.97 -8.69 12.58
CA VAL A 30 -2.37 -9.60 11.51
C VAL A 30 -2.88 -8.78 10.34
N ALA A 31 -2.41 -9.12 9.14
CA ALA A 31 -3.03 -8.72 7.88
C ALA A 31 -3.55 -9.96 7.17
N GLN A 32 -4.85 -10.01 6.88
CA GLN A 32 -5.47 -11.05 6.07
C GLN A 32 -5.96 -10.42 4.77
N SER A 33 -5.54 -10.96 3.64
CA SER A 33 -5.96 -10.47 2.32
C SER A 33 -6.64 -11.55 1.50
N ARG A 34 -7.59 -11.14 0.65
CA ARG A 34 -7.99 -11.91 -0.53
C ARG A 34 -8.06 -11.04 -1.75
N GLY A 35 -7.79 -11.65 -2.90
CA GLY A 35 -7.89 -11.00 -4.19
C GLY A 35 -8.49 -11.92 -5.24
N LEU A 36 -9.11 -11.27 -6.22
CA LEU A 36 -9.57 -11.87 -7.46
C LEU A 36 -8.96 -11.06 -8.61
N GLU A 37 -8.31 -11.73 -9.54
CA GLU A 37 -7.66 -11.09 -10.69
C GLU A 37 -8.02 -11.85 -11.97
N VAL A 38 -8.27 -11.09 -13.03
CA VAL A 38 -8.48 -11.59 -14.38
C VAL A 38 -7.47 -10.94 -15.30
N ALA A 39 -6.78 -11.76 -16.09
CA ALA A 39 -6.01 -11.30 -17.23
C ALA A 39 -6.74 -11.62 -18.53
N TYR A 40 -6.71 -10.66 -19.46
CA TYR A 40 -7.37 -10.73 -20.76
C TYR A 40 -6.36 -10.31 -21.82
N ARG A 41 -6.29 -11.04 -22.93
CA ARG A 41 -5.38 -10.72 -24.02
C ARG A 41 -5.98 -11.13 -25.36
N MET A 42 -5.90 -10.22 -26.33
CA MET A 42 -6.35 -10.42 -27.71
C MET A 42 -7.80 -10.96 -27.79
N GLY A 43 -8.68 -10.48 -26.92
CA GLY A 43 -10.09 -10.88 -26.94
C GLY A 43 -10.40 -12.19 -26.19
N GLU A 44 -9.41 -12.81 -25.55
CA GLU A 44 -9.58 -14.04 -24.76
C GLU A 44 -9.11 -13.87 -23.31
N ARG A 45 -9.73 -14.61 -22.38
CA ARG A 45 -9.30 -14.62 -20.98
C ARG A 45 -8.08 -15.53 -20.83
N GLU A 46 -6.93 -14.96 -20.45
CA GLU A 46 -5.70 -15.71 -20.21
C GLU A 46 -5.69 -16.40 -18.85
N SER A 47 -6.12 -15.70 -17.79
CA SER A 47 -6.13 -16.25 -16.44
C SER A 47 -7.29 -15.73 -15.59
N LEU A 48 -7.63 -16.54 -14.58
CA LEU A 48 -8.48 -16.17 -13.46
C LEU A 48 -7.77 -16.67 -12.20
N GLU A 49 -7.30 -15.73 -11.37
CA GLU A 49 -6.53 -16.03 -10.19
C GLU A 49 -7.27 -15.59 -8.93
N ARG A 50 -7.20 -16.44 -7.91
CA ARG A 50 -7.71 -16.13 -6.58
C ARG A 50 -6.59 -16.34 -5.58
N ALA A 51 -6.29 -15.29 -4.84
CA ALA A 51 -5.24 -15.30 -3.84
C ALA A 51 -5.86 -15.08 -2.45
N GLU A 52 -5.35 -15.79 -1.46
CA GLU A 52 -5.60 -15.52 -0.05
C GLU A 52 -4.25 -15.51 0.67
N SER A 53 -4.01 -14.50 1.51
CA SER A 53 -2.82 -14.42 2.34
C SER A 53 -3.20 -14.08 3.77
N MET A 54 -2.32 -14.48 4.69
CA MET A 54 -2.42 -14.14 6.09
C MET A 54 -1.01 -14.00 6.63
N ASP A 55 -0.73 -12.85 7.22
CA ASP A 55 0.58 -12.50 7.74
C ASP A 55 0.41 -12.03 9.19
N LEU A 56 0.94 -12.81 10.13
CA LEU A 56 1.08 -12.45 11.54
C LEU A 56 2.49 -11.94 11.79
N GLY A 57 2.60 -10.77 12.43
CA GLY A 57 3.82 -10.29 13.06
C GLY A 57 3.65 -10.22 14.59
N LEU A 58 4.67 -10.64 15.34
CA LEU A 58 4.78 -10.47 16.79
C LEU A 58 6.11 -9.80 17.08
N ARG A 59 6.09 -8.64 17.73
CA ARG A 59 7.27 -7.97 18.30
C ARG A 59 7.17 -8.03 19.83
N VAL A 60 8.26 -8.44 20.47
CA VAL A 60 8.36 -8.52 21.94
C VAL A 60 9.50 -7.67 22.45
N PHE A 61 9.38 -7.23 23.70
CA PHE A 61 10.34 -6.39 24.40
C PHE A 61 10.73 -7.06 25.72
N VAL A 62 12.02 -7.12 26.03
CA VAL A 62 12.59 -7.63 27.29
C VAL A 62 13.66 -6.63 27.75
N GLY A 63 13.30 -5.77 28.69
CA GLY A 63 14.05 -4.58 29.07
C GLY A 63 14.19 -3.63 27.88
N ASP A 64 15.44 -3.33 27.51
CA ASP A 64 15.81 -2.55 26.33
C ASP A 64 16.10 -3.44 25.11
N ARG A 65 15.72 -4.71 25.12
CA ARG A 65 15.95 -5.64 24.00
C ARG A 65 14.65 -5.94 23.27
N THR A 66 14.72 -6.10 21.96
CA THR A 66 13.56 -6.44 21.14
C THR A 66 13.84 -7.58 20.17
N ALA A 67 12.79 -8.31 19.78
CA ALA A 67 12.81 -9.21 18.65
C ALA A 67 11.44 -9.25 17.97
N SER A 68 11.45 -9.44 16.66
CA SER A 68 10.24 -9.63 15.86
C SER A 68 10.29 -10.97 15.14
N VAL A 69 9.14 -11.64 15.08
CA VAL A 69 8.95 -12.90 14.38
C VAL A 69 7.64 -12.86 13.61
N ALA A 70 7.55 -13.62 12.52
CA ALA A 70 6.36 -13.69 11.68
C ALA A 70 5.92 -15.13 11.41
N SER A 71 4.64 -15.29 11.05
CA SER A 71 4.00 -16.57 10.71
C SER A 71 2.85 -16.36 9.73
N GLY A 72 2.61 -17.33 8.85
CA GLY A 72 1.39 -17.42 8.02
C GLY A 72 0.31 -18.35 8.61
N ASP A 73 0.54 -18.88 9.81
CA ASP A 73 -0.36 -19.80 10.51
C ASP A 73 -0.69 -19.27 11.92
N LEU A 74 -1.99 -19.31 12.26
CA LEU A 74 -2.58 -18.88 13.54
C LEU A 74 -3.00 -20.05 14.45
N SER A 75 -2.58 -21.28 14.15
CA SER A 75 -2.83 -22.43 15.02
C SER A 75 -2.17 -22.24 16.40
N GLU A 76 -2.83 -22.68 17.47
CA GLU A 76 -2.34 -22.50 18.85
C GLU A 76 -0.93 -23.03 19.04
N LYS A 77 -0.61 -24.18 18.43
CA LYS A 77 0.72 -24.78 18.47
C LYS A 77 1.77 -23.86 17.85
N THR A 78 1.47 -23.27 16.69
CA THR A 78 2.38 -22.34 16.01
C THR A 78 2.55 -21.06 16.81
N LEU A 79 1.47 -20.51 17.36
CA LEU A 79 1.51 -19.31 18.20
C LEU A 79 2.35 -19.50 19.47
N ALA A 80 2.18 -20.63 20.17
CA ALA A 80 2.98 -20.94 21.36
C ALA A 80 4.48 -21.02 21.05
N ALA A 81 4.84 -21.73 19.96
CA ALA A 81 6.23 -21.81 19.50
C ALA A 81 6.78 -20.44 19.05
N LEU A 82 5.93 -19.61 18.43
CA LEU A 82 6.28 -18.26 17.98
C LEU A 82 6.65 -17.36 19.16
N VAL A 83 5.86 -17.41 20.23
CA VAL A 83 6.11 -16.67 21.49
C VAL A 83 7.43 -17.10 22.13
N GLU A 84 7.64 -18.40 22.32
CA GLU A 84 8.87 -18.93 22.92
C GLU A 84 10.10 -18.46 22.14
N ARG A 85 10.04 -18.56 20.81
CA ARG A 85 11.11 -18.10 19.92
C ARG A 85 11.34 -16.59 20.03
N ALA A 86 10.28 -15.78 20.00
CA ALA A 86 10.40 -14.32 20.08
C ALA A 86 11.11 -13.87 21.37
N VAL A 87 10.68 -14.42 22.51
CA VAL A 87 11.25 -14.07 23.82
C VAL A 87 12.70 -14.53 23.94
N ALA A 88 13.02 -15.75 23.48
CA ALA A 88 14.39 -16.24 23.47
C ALA A 88 15.31 -15.36 22.59
N MET A 89 14.82 -14.94 21.41
CA MET A 89 15.54 -14.02 20.53
C MET A 89 15.76 -12.65 21.19
N ALA A 90 14.73 -12.07 21.81
CA ALA A 90 14.86 -10.78 22.49
C ALA A 90 15.88 -10.85 23.63
N LYS A 91 15.87 -11.90 24.44
CA LYS A 91 16.86 -12.10 25.52
C LYS A 91 18.30 -12.18 24.98
N ALA A 92 18.49 -12.74 23.80
CA ALA A 92 19.80 -12.86 23.15
C ALA A 92 20.23 -11.60 22.36
N ALA A 93 19.31 -10.69 22.05
CA ALA A 93 19.59 -9.49 21.28
C ALA A 93 20.44 -8.48 22.08
N PRO A 94 21.25 -7.64 21.42
CA PRO A 94 21.87 -6.49 22.08
C PRO A 94 20.80 -5.52 22.63
N PRO A 95 21.10 -4.82 23.75
CA PRO A 95 20.24 -3.73 24.23
C PRO A 95 20.18 -2.58 23.22
N ASP A 96 18.99 -2.04 22.99
CA ASP A 96 18.69 -0.86 22.20
C ASP A 96 17.61 -0.01 22.88
N PRO A 97 18.00 1.04 23.65
CA PRO A 97 17.06 1.89 24.38
C PRO A 97 16.22 2.80 23.45
N SER A 98 16.50 2.83 22.14
CA SER A 98 15.73 3.61 21.18
C SER A 98 14.46 2.91 20.69
N VAL A 99 14.36 1.58 20.89
CA VAL A 99 13.18 0.80 20.52
C VAL A 99 12.20 0.79 21.69
N LEU A 100 11.09 1.50 21.52
CA LEU A 100 10.07 1.66 22.53
C LEU A 100 8.70 1.31 21.97
N LEU A 101 7.82 0.82 22.83
CA LEU A 101 6.39 0.79 22.55
C LEU A 101 5.80 2.17 22.86
N ALA A 102 4.76 2.58 22.12
CA ALA A 102 4.00 3.78 22.45
C ALA A 102 3.54 3.77 23.92
N LYS A 103 3.27 4.93 24.51
CA LYS A 103 2.67 5.00 25.85
C LYS A 103 1.15 4.91 25.75
N ALA A 104 0.51 4.41 26.80
CA ALA A 104 -0.94 4.22 26.83
C ALA A 104 -1.74 5.51 26.57
N ASP A 105 -1.23 6.66 27.00
CA ASP A 105 -1.83 7.99 26.79
C ASP A 105 -1.63 8.56 25.37
N GLN A 106 -0.80 7.91 24.56
CA GLN A 106 -0.56 8.28 23.15
C GLN A 106 -1.41 7.47 22.18
N LEU A 107 -2.01 6.37 22.62
CA LEU A 107 -2.74 5.45 21.76
C LEU A 107 -4.07 6.07 21.30
N SER A 108 -4.45 5.73 20.06
CA SER A 108 -5.81 5.93 19.58
C SER A 108 -6.78 5.05 20.37
N ASP A 109 -8.07 5.41 20.37
CA ASP A 109 -9.13 4.57 20.93
C ASP A 109 -9.48 3.35 20.03
N GLY A 110 -8.79 3.21 18.90
CA GLY A 110 -9.00 2.13 17.93
C GLY A 110 -10.28 2.26 17.12
N SER A 111 -11.07 3.32 17.34
CA SER A 111 -12.32 3.56 16.65
C SER A 111 -12.08 3.95 15.19
N MET A 112 -13.06 3.63 14.34
CA MET A 112 -13.07 4.06 12.95
C MET A 112 -13.53 5.52 12.87
N PRO A 113 -12.70 6.47 12.40
CA PRO A 113 -13.16 7.83 12.17
C PRO A 113 -14.34 7.86 11.19
N PRO A 114 -15.33 8.74 11.41
CA PRO A 114 -16.50 8.80 10.54
C PRO A 114 -16.09 9.20 9.12
N GLY A 115 -16.68 8.55 8.12
CA GLY A 115 -16.56 8.95 6.72
C GLY A 115 -15.36 8.37 5.95
N LEU A 116 -14.49 7.55 6.56
CA LEU A 116 -13.37 6.95 5.81
C LEU A 116 -13.83 6.03 4.66
N ASP A 117 -14.97 5.34 4.82
CA ASP A 117 -15.61 4.52 3.77
C ASP A 117 -14.62 3.61 3.03
N LEU A 118 -13.80 2.85 3.77
CA LEU A 118 -12.67 2.09 3.21
C LEU A 118 -13.07 0.75 2.57
N ILE A 119 -14.31 0.32 2.75
CA ILE A 119 -14.81 -0.96 2.27
C ILE A 119 -15.90 -0.69 1.24
N GLY A 120 -15.58 -0.97 -0.02
CA GLY A 120 -16.54 -0.95 -1.10
C GLY A 120 -17.54 -2.09 -1.04
N PRO A 121 -18.41 -2.20 -2.06
CA PRO A 121 -19.28 -3.36 -2.21
C PRO A 121 -18.50 -4.68 -2.14
N GLY A 122 -19.20 -5.76 -1.82
CA GLY A 122 -18.60 -7.09 -1.72
C GLY A 122 -17.84 -7.53 -2.97
N GLU A 123 -17.16 -8.68 -2.86
CA GLU A 123 -16.35 -9.26 -3.94
C GLU A 123 -17.16 -9.34 -5.26
N PRO A 124 -16.65 -8.77 -6.38
CA PRO A 124 -17.32 -8.84 -7.67
C PRO A 124 -17.25 -10.24 -8.25
N SER A 125 -18.11 -10.54 -9.23
CA SER A 125 -17.99 -11.81 -9.96
C SER A 125 -16.77 -11.79 -10.89
N PRO A 126 -16.16 -12.96 -11.18
CA PRO A 126 -15.13 -13.08 -12.20
C PRO A 126 -15.54 -12.51 -13.56
N GLU A 127 -16.82 -12.64 -13.93
CA GLU A 127 -17.39 -12.13 -15.17
C GLU A 127 -17.41 -10.60 -15.19
N ALA A 128 -17.74 -9.96 -14.07
CA ALA A 128 -17.71 -8.49 -13.97
C ALA A 128 -16.29 -7.93 -14.17
N LEU A 129 -15.28 -8.58 -13.58
CA LEU A 129 -13.88 -8.21 -13.82
C LEU A 129 -13.44 -8.50 -15.26
N SER A 130 -13.89 -9.63 -15.83
CA SER A 130 -13.59 -10.00 -17.21
C SER A 130 -14.15 -8.99 -18.21
N GLU A 131 -15.39 -8.56 -18.04
CA GLU A 131 -15.99 -7.54 -18.93
C GLU A 131 -15.27 -6.19 -18.80
N MET A 132 -14.81 -5.81 -17.62
CA MET A 132 -14.01 -4.59 -17.41
C MET A 132 -12.65 -4.67 -18.14
N ALA A 133 -11.91 -5.77 -18.00
CA ALA A 133 -10.64 -5.96 -18.69
C ALA A 133 -10.82 -6.01 -20.22
N LYS A 134 -11.85 -6.72 -20.68
CA LYS A 134 -12.22 -6.83 -22.10
C LYS A 134 -12.61 -5.48 -22.70
N ALA A 135 -13.39 -4.67 -22.01
CA ALA A 135 -13.79 -3.33 -22.47
C ALA A 135 -12.56 -2.41 -22.62
N ALA A 136 -11.62 -2.46 -21.68
CA ALA A 136 -10.37 -1.72 -21.78
C ALA A 136 -9.52 -2.18 -22.97
N GLU A 137 -9.30 -3.50 -23.13
CA GLU A 137 -8.53 -4.02 -24.26
C GLU A 137 -9.17 -3.71 -25.62
N ALA A 138 -10.50 -3.87 -25.75
CA ALA A 138 -11.20 -3.58 -26.99
C ALA A 138 -11.03 -2.11 -27.41
N ALA A 139 -11.23 -1.17 -26.48
CA ALA A 139 -11.06 0.25 -26.76
C ALA A 139 -9.61 0.65 -27.06
N MET A 140 -8.64 -0.08 -26.51
CA MET A 140 -7.22 0.08 -26.82
C MET A 140 -6.90 -0.36 -28.25
N LEU A 141 -7.39 -1.53 -28.67
CA LEU A 141 -7.14 -2.09 -30.00
C LEU A 141 -7.83 -1.29 -31.12
N GLU A 142 -8.87 -0.52 -30.81
CA GLU A 142 -9.49 0.43 -31.75
C GLU A 142 -8.59 1.64 -32.10
N VAL A 143 -7.53 1.90 -31.33
CA VAL A 143 -6.66 3.05 -31.57
C VAL A 143 -5.77 2.79 -32.78
N SER A 144 -5.90 3.63 -33.81
CA SER A 144 -5.07 3.56 -35.01
C SER A 144 -3.58 3.63 -34.68
N GLY A 145 -2.81 2.65 -35.18
CA GLY A 145 -1.38 2.49 -34.91
C GLY A 145 -1.07 1.46 -33.82
N VAL A 146 -2.05 1.04 -33.02
CA VAL A 146 -1.93 -0.13 -32.15
C VAL A 146 -2.01 -1.38 -33.02
N THR A 147 -1.02 -2.25 -32.90
CA THR A 147 -0.92 -3.50 -33.69
C THR A 147 -1.02 -4.75 -32.84
N ASN A 148 -0.79 -4.64 -31.53
CA ASN A 148 -0.83 -5.77 -30.61
C ASN A 148 -1.16 -5.32 -29.17
N SER A 149 -1.44 -6.28 -28.30
CA SER A 149 -1.75 -6.11 -26.88
C SER A 149 -0.75 -6.91 -26.04
N GLU A 150 -0.26 -6.33 -24.93
CA GLU A 150 0.35 -7.11 -23.84
C GLU A 150 -0.67 -7.57 -22.79
N GLY A 151 -1.94 -7.26 -23.02
CA GLY A 151 -3.06 -7.65 -22.18
C GLY A 151 -3.68 -6.47 -21.43
N ALA A 152 -4.87 -6.76 -20.90
CA ALA A 152 -5.55 -5.97 -19.90
C ALA A 152 -5.81 -6.84 -18.67
N GLY A 153 -5.68 -6.24 -17.50
CA GLY A 153 -5.92 -6.90 -16.21
C GLY A 153 -6.95 -6.14 -15.40
N ALA A 154 -7.81 -6.87 -14.69
CA ALA A 154 -8.77 -6.31 -13.75
C ALA A 154 -8.68 -7.06 -12.42
N SER A 155 -8.63 -6.33 -11.32
CA SER A 155 -8.46 -6.91 -9.99
C SER A 155 -9.36 -6.26 -8.94
N TRP A 156 -9.71 -7.07 -7.95
CA TRP A 156 -10.33 -6.65 -6.71
C TRP A 156 -9.60 -7.32 -5.55
N GLY A 157 -9.49 -6.62 -4.43
CA GLY A 157 -8.91 -7.15 -3.21
C GLY A 157 -9.56 -6.58 -1.97
N ARG A 158 -9.50 -7.34 -0.89
CA ARG A 158 -9.84 -6.92 0.46
C ARG A 158 -8.70 -7.29 1.40
N THR A 159 -8.32 -6.36 2.26
CA THR A 159 -7.36 -6.58 3.34
C THR A 159 -8.01 -6.18 4.67
N ASP A 160 -8.04 -7.10 5.62
CA ASP A 160 -8.43 -6.86 7.00
C ASP A 160 -7.17 -6.84 7.87
N ILE A 161 -7.03 -5.78 8.68
CA ILE A 161 -5.88 -5.53 9.55
C ILE A 161 -6.37 -5.51 10.99
N ALA A 162 -5.66 -6.20 11.87
CA ALA A 162 -5.89 -6.18 13.32
C ALA A 162 -4.54 -5.96 14.04
N LEU A 163 -4.56 -5.15 15.09
CA LEU A 163 -3.39 -4.84 15.91
C LEU A 163 -3.81 -4.92 17.39
N ALA A 164 -2.98 -5.59 18.19
CA ALA A 164 -3.10 -5.61 19.65
C ALA A 164 -1.75 -5.37 20.30
N THR A 165 -1.75 -4.69 21.44
CA THR A 165 -0.55 -4.35 22.19
C THR A 165 -0.75 -4.58 23.69
N THR A 166 0.32 -4.85 24.42
CA THR A 166 0.26 -5.09 25.88
C THR A 166 -0.03 -3.82 26.68
N ASN A 167 0.13 -2.63 26.09
CA ASN A 167 -0.16 -1.34 26.71
C ASN A 167 -1.61 -0.87 26.50
N GLY A 168 -2.48 -1.74 25.96
CA GLY A 168 -3.93 -1.55 25.98
C GLY A 168 -4.58 -1.15 24.65
N PHE A 169 -3.83 -1.04 23.56
CA PHE A 169 -4.43 -0.82 22.24
C PHE A 169 -4.94 -2.13 21.65
N THR A 170 -6.19 -2.10 21.19
CA THR A 170 -6.76 -3.11 20.30
C THR A 170 -7.57 -2.40 19.23
N GLY A 171 -7.29 -2.70 17.97
CA GLY A 171 -7.93 -2.01 16.86
C GLY A 171 -7.87 -2.83 15.59
N ALA A 172 -8.94 -2.76 14.80
CA ALA A 172 -8.99 -3.44 13.50
C ALA A 172 -9.78 -2.64 12.48
N TYR A 173 -9.42 -2.79 11.22
CA TYR A 173 -10.14 -2.22 10.09
C TYR A 173 -9.97 -3.06 8.83
N GLY A 174 -10.96 -2.97 7.94
CA GLY A 174 -10.86 -3.53 6.60
C GLY A 174 -10.71 -2.42 5.56
N ARG A 175 -10.11 -2.76 4.43
CA ARG A 175 -10.06 -1.92 3.23
C ARG A 175 -10.25 -2.78 1.99
N THR A 176 -10.91 -2.23 0.98
CA THR A 176 -10.94 -2.81 -0.36
C THR A 176 -10.04 -2.02 -1.30
N SER A 177 -9.63 -2.68 -2.37
CA SER A 177 -9.00 -2.05 -3.52
C SER A 177 -9.54 -2.69 -4.77
N ALA A 178 -9.78 -1.89 -5.80
CA ALA A 178 -10.07 -2.38 -7.13
C ALA A 178 -9.21 -1.61 -8.13
N GLY A 179 -8.97 -2.23 -9.26
CA GLY A 179 -8.29 -1.56 -10.34
C GLY A 179 -8.32 -2.36 -11.62
N PHE A 180 -7.89 -1.71 -12.68
CA PHE A 180 -7.64 -2.37 -13.94
C PHE A 180 -6.59 -1.58 -14.71
N SER A 181 -5.95 -2.25 -15.66
CA SER A 181 -4.94 -1.66 -16.53
C SER A 181 -5.01 -2.28 -17.91
N SER A 182 -4.46 -1.57 -18.90
CA SER A 182 -4.33 -2.06 -20.26
C SER A 182 -3.01 -1.60 -20.85
N THR A 183 -2.32 -2.51 -21.55
CA THR A 183 -0.98 -2.25 -22.10
C THR A 183 -0.97 -2.48 -23.61
N ALA A 184 -0.70 -1.40 -24.35
CA ALA A 184 -0.75 -1.39 -25.81
C ALA A 184 0.64 -1.54 -26.43
N ILE A 185 0.71 -2.22 -27.56
CA ILE A 185 1.87 -2.20 -28.46
C ILE A 185 1.46 -1.48 -29.74
N ALA A 186 2.17 -0.41 -30.05
CA ALA A 186 2.06 0.31 -31.32
C ALA A 186 3.25 0.00 -32.21
N GLU A 187 3.05 -0.05 -33.52
CA GLU A 187 4.12 -0.30 -34.48
C GLU A 187 4.05 0.68 -35.66
N GLN A 188 5.22 1.17 -36.07
CA GLN A 188 5.39 1.92 -37.30
C GLN A 188 6.76 1.60 -37.92
N ASP A 189 6.78 1.27 -39.21
CA ASP A 189 8.01 1.00 -39.97
C ASP A 189 8.92 -0.06 -39.32
N GLY A 190 8.31 -1.09 -38.71
CA GLY A 190 9.01 -2.17 -37.99
C GLY A 190 9.56 -1.78 -36.62
N LEU A 191 9.31 -0.55 -36.15
CA LEU A 191 9.63 -0.10 -34.79
C LEU A 191 8.41 -0.26 -33.89
N MET A 192 8.59 -0.94 -32.76
CA MET A 192 7.54 -1.17 -31.77
C MET A 192 7.75 -0.30 -30.52
N GLU A 193 6.66 0.27 -30.04
CA GLU A 193 6.62 1.02 -28.79
C GLU A 193 5.48 0.50 -27.91
N ARG A 194 5.71 0.59 -26.60
CA ARG A 194 4.76 0.12 -25.58
C ARG A 194 4.48 1.20 -24.57
N ASP A 195 3.21 1.37 -24.21
CA ASP A 195 2.79 2.14 -23.04
C ASP A 195 1.49 1.54 -22.48
N TYR A 196 1.11 2.01 -21.30
CA TYR A 196 -0.05 1.52 -20.59
C TYR A 196 -0.82 2.68 -19.96
N ASP A 197 -2.03 2.39 -19.53
CA ASP A 197 -2.77 3.22 -18.60
C ASP A 197 -3.55 2.35 -17.59
N TYR A 198 -3.96 2.94 -16.48
CA TYR A 198 -4.66 2.22 -15.41
C TYR A 198 -5.61 3.11 -14.61
N SER A 199 -6.52 2.47 -13.89
CA SER A 199 -7.31 3.10 -12.83
C SER A 199 -7.28 2.24 -11.59
N SER A 200 -7.16 2.86 -10.42
CA SER A 200 -7.21 2.18 -9.13
C SER A 200 -7.94 3.02 -8.10
N ALA A 201 -8.77 2.38 -7.28
CA ALA A 201 -9.58 3.04 -6.27
C ALA A 201 -9.93 2.07 -5.13
N THR A 202 -10.41 2.61 -4.02
CA THR A 202 -10.93 1.81 -2.91
C THR A 202 -12.27 1.16 -3.26
N HIS A 203 -13.14 1.89 -3.96
CA HIS A 203 -14.44 1.42 -4.45
C HIS A 203 -14.41 1.27 -5.97
N MET A 204 -15.03 0.21 -6.49
CA MET A 204 -15.15 0.01 -7.94
C MET A 204 -15.92 1.13 -8.64
N SER A 205 -16.89 1.76 -7.95
CA SER A 205 -17.66 2.89 -8.48
C SER A 205 -16.82 4.13 -8.79
N ASP A 206 -15.63 4.22 -8.20
CA ASP A 206 -14.76 5.39 -8.29
C ASP A 206 -13.65 5.20 -9.33
N LEU A 207 -13.66 4.04 -10.01
CA LEU A 207 -12.77 3.76 -11.13
C LEU A 207 -13.16 4.58 -12.36
N ALA A 208 -12.17 4.95 -13.16
CA ALA A 208 -12.41 5.52 -14.48
C ALA A 208 -13.09 4.47 -15.40
N ALA A 209 -13.78 4.94 -16.44
CA ALA A 209 -14.36 4.05 -17.45
C ALA A 209 -13.27 3.21 -18.12
N ALA A 210 -13.53 1.92 -18.28
CA ALA A 210 -12.57 0.96 -18.85
C ALA A 210 -12.12 1.35 -20.25
N GLU A 211 -13.06 1.78 -21.07
CA GLU A 211 -12.85 2.20 -22.45
C GLU A 211 -11.96 3.44 -22.54
N LEU A 212 -12.08 4.36 -21.56
CA LEU A 212 -11.26 5.57 -21.51
C LEU A 212 -9.80 5.23 -21.24
N VAL A 213 -9.54 4.38 -20.25
CA VAL A 213 -8.19 3.93 -19.89
C VAL A 213 -7.58 3.12 -21.04
N GLY A 214 -8.34 2.20 -21.63
CA GLY A 214 -7.90 1.43 -22.80
C GLY A 214 -7.50 2.32 -23.98
N ARG A 215 -8.37 3.26 -24.35
CA ARG A 215 -8.09 4.23 -25.42
C ARG A 215 -6.87 5.09 -25.10
N THR A 216 -6.70 5.50 -23.84
CA THR A 216 -5.54 6.27 -23.39
C THR A 216 -4.25 5.45 -23.49
N ALA A 217 -4.26 4.17 -23.08
CA ALA A 217 -3.12 3.28 -23.23
C ALA A 217 -2.67 3.17 -24.70
N GLY A 218 -3.62 2.94 -25.62
CA GLY A 218 -3.35 2.90 -27.06
C GLY A 218 -2.77 4.22 -27.59
N GLN A 219 -3.38 5.35 -27.24
CA GLN A 219 -2.91 6.68 -27.66
C GLN A 219 -1.50 6.98 -27.15
N ARG A 220 -1.18 6.57 -25.92
CA ARG A 220 0.15 6.75 -25.33
C ARG A 220 1.21 5.92 -26.06
N ALA A 221 0.92 4.65 -26.36
CA ALA A 221 1.85 3.80 -27.12
C ALA A 221 2.12 4.40 -28.52
N VAL A 222 1.08 4.81 -29.23
CA VAL A 222 1.21 5.45 -30.56
C VAL A 222 2.02 6.74 -30.48
N ARG A 223 1.82 7.57 -29.45
CA ARG A 223 2.55 8.83 -29.27
C ARG A 223 4.07 8.63 -29.09
N ARG A 224 4.51 7.45 -28.68
CA ARG A 224 5.94 7.12 -28.53
C ARG A 224 6.62 6.80 -29.86
N LEU A 225 5.86 6.44 -30.90
CA LEU A 225 6.41 6.09 -32.21
C LEU A 225 7.23 7.24 -32.79
N GLY A 226 8.37 6.90 -33.38
CA GLY A 226 9.28 7.87 -33.97
C GLY A 226 10.00 8.77 -32.96
N ALA A 227 10.10 8.36 -31.67
CA ALA A 227 10.89 9.06 -30.68
C ALA A 227 12.33 9.29 -31.16
N LYS A 228 12.84 10.51 -30.95
CA LYS A 228 14.19 10.91 -31.40
C LYS A 228 15.05 11.32 -30.22
N ARG A 229 16.32 10.96 -30.29
CA ARG A 229 17.32 11.48 -29.36
C ARG A 229 17.49 12.98 -29.59
N VAL A 230 17.43 13.74 -28.50
CA VAL A 230 17.76 15.17 -28.49
C VAL A 230 19.23 15.39 -28.10
N LYS A 231 19.81 16.51 -28.50
CA LYS A 231 21.16 16.91 -28.06
C LYS A 231 21.14 17.25 -26.56
N SER A 232 22.25 17.04 -25.87
CA SER A 232 22.41 17.45 -24.47
C SER A 232 22.25 18.96 -24.35
N GLN A 233 21.32 19.40 -23.50
CA GLN A 233 20.99 20.81 -23.28
C GLN A 233 20.32 21.00 -21.91
N ALA A 234 20.41 22.21 -21.37
CA ALA A 234 19.62 22.61 -20.21
C ALA A 234 18.31 23.24 -20.70
N VAL A 235 17.17 22.62 -20.38
CA VAL A 235 15.83 23.07 -20.77
C VAL A 235 14.83 22.82 -19.63
N PRO A 236 13.70 23.54 -19.58
CA PRO A 236 12.61 23.19 -18.67
C PRO A 236 12.11 21.77 -18.93
N VAL A 237 11.85 21.03 -17.86
CA VAL A 237 11.30 19.66 -17.92
C VAL A 237 9.94 19.67 -17.22
N VAL A 238 8.91 19.20 -17.93
CA VAL A 238 7.57 19.01 -17.36
C VAL A 238 7.42 17.53 -17.03
N PHE A 239 7.18 17.23 -15.76
CA PHE A 239 6.85 15.88 -15.30
C PHE A 239 5.36 15.65 -15.49
N GLU A 240 5.00 14.60 -16.22
CA GLU A 240 3.61 14.16 -16.35
C GLU A 240 3.10 13.61 -15.00
N GLN A 241 1.78 13.72 -14.76
CA GLN A 241 1.13 13.43 -13.48
C GLN A 241 1.53 12.07 -12.90
N ARG A 242 1.57 11.00 -13.72
CA ARG A 242 1.97 9.65 -13.30
C ARG A 242 3.41 9.58 -12.76
N LEU A 243 4.30 10.43 -13.28
CA LEU A 243 5.70 10.49 -12.86
C LEU A 243 5.93 11.49 -11.72
N ALA A 244 5.12 12.54 -11.63
CA ALA A 244 5.25 13.59 -10.62
C ALA A 244 5.15 13.05 -9.19
N GLY A 245 4.32 12.03 -8.95
CA GLY A 245 4.25 11.33 -7.65
C GLY A 245 5.59 10.72 -7.20
N GLY A 246 6.49 10.40 -8.13
CA GLY A 246 7.84 9.94 -7.81
C GLY A 246 8.70 10.98 -7.11
N LEU A 247 8.50 12.27 -7.39
CA LEU A 247 9.19 13.37 -6.70
C LEU A 247 8.77 13.42 -5.22
N LEU A 248 7.47 13.27 -4.95
CA LEU A 248 6.93 13.23 -3.58
C LEU A 248 7.41 11.99 -2.82
N ARG A 249 7.53 10.83 -3.50
CA ARG A 249 8.12 9.63 -2.91
C ARG A 249 9.57 9.84 -2.48
N ASN A 250 10.36 10.56 -3.29
CA ASN A 250 11.74 10.89 -2.94
C ASN A 250 11.79 11.83 -1.73
N LEU A 251 10.91 12.84 -1.67
CA LEU A 251 10.79 13.72 -0.49
C LEU A 251 10.45 12.91 0.77
N SER A 252 9.40 12.08 0.71
CA SER A 252 8.97 11.22 1.83
C SER A 252 10.11 10.31 2.34
N SER A 253 10.90 9.74 1.43
CA SER A 253 12.07 8.92 1.79
C SER A 253 13.16 9.76 2.47
N ALA A 254 13.36 11.00 2.01
CA ALA A 254 14.38 11.90 2.54
C ALA A 254 14.01 12.46 3.92
N ILE A 255 12.73 12.67 4.22
CA ILE A 255 12.28 13.16 5.55
C ILE A 255 11.95 12.02 6.53
N ASN A 256 12.21 10.76 6.16
CA ASN A 256 11.93 9.61 7.00
C ASN A 256 12.81 9.58 8.26
N GLY A 257 12.20 9.41 9.44
CA GLY A 257 12.90 9.43 10.74
C GLY A 257 14.10 8.47 10.82
N ALA A 258 14.01 7.26 10.27
CA ALA A 258 15.12 6.31 10.28
C ALA A 258 16.27 6.73 9.35
N ALA A 259 16.00 7.45 8.27
CA ALA A 259 17.03 8.00 7.39
C ALA A 259 17.74 9.19 8.05
N ILE A 260 16.98 10.05 8.73
CA ILE A 260 17.49 11.21 9.47
C ILE A 260 18.37 10.76 10.66
N ALA A 261 17.87 9.83 11.48
CA ALA A 261 18.60 9.32 12.65
C ALA A 261 19.92 8.64 12.29
N ARG A 262 19.96 7.91 11.16
CA ARG A 262 21.18 7.29 10.63
C ARG A 262 22.09 8.28 9.88
N GLY A 263 21.65 9.52 9.66
CA GLY A 263 22.41 10.55 8.95
C GLY A 263 22.62 10.27 7.46
N VAL A 264 21.75 9.46 6.84
CA VAL A 264 21.87 9.07 5.43
C VAL A 264 20.97 9.89 4.49
N SER A 265 20.20 10.82 5.04
CA SER A 265 19.35 11.72 4.26
C SER A 265 20.07 13.02 3.89
N PHE A 266 19.89 13.46 2.65
CA PHE A 266 20.33 14.79 2.20
C PHE A 266 19.50 15.94 2.79
N LEU A 267 18.37 15.66 3.46
CA LEU A 267 17.52 16.63 4.15
C LEU A 267 17.67 16.61 5.68
N LYS A 268 18.68 15.90 6.22
CA LYS A 268 18.89 15.74 7.67
C LYS A 268 18.83 17.04 8.46
N ASP A 269 19.49 18.08 7.95
CA ASP A 269 19.66 19.35 8.64
C ASP A 269 18.80 20.46 8.01
N LYS A 270 17.66 20.10 7.38
CA LYS A 270 16.82 21.00 6.58
C LYS A 270 15.44 21.32 7.18
N MET A 271 15.20 20.93 8.43
CA MET A 271 13.96 21.25 9.13
C MET A 271 13.78 22.78 9.23
N GLY A 272 12.67 23.30 8.71
CA GLY A 272 12.36 24.73 8.73
C GLY A 272 13.07 25.57 7.65
N GLU A 273 13.78 24.94 6.71
CA GLU A 273 14.35 25.63 5.56
C GLU A 273 13.38 25.64 4.36
N GLN A 274 13.50 26.65 3.49
CA GLN A 274 12.75 26.72 2.23
C GLN A 274 13.26 25.66 1.24
N LEU A 275 12.46 24.61 0.99
CA LEU A 275 12.78 23.52 0.05
C LEU A 275 12.10 23.70 -1.31
N PHE A 276 10.94 24.35 -1.36
CA PHE A 276 10.16 24.59 -2.57
C PHE A 276 9.89 26.07 -2.79
N GLN A 277 9.36 26.44 -3.96
CA GLN A 277 8.91 27.81 -4.20
C GLN A 277 7.76 28.17 -3.24
N PRO A 278 7.63 29.45 -2.83
CA PRO A 278 6.46 29.92 -2.10
C PRO A 278 5.17 29.53 -2.83
N GLY A 279 4.16 29.14 -2.05
CA GLY A 279 2.87 28.62 -2.49
C GLY A 279 2.79 27.11 -2.62
N VAL A 280 3.91 26.37 -2.56
CA VAL A 280 3.89 24.91 -2.58
C VAL A 280 3.54 24.37 -1.20
N THR A 281 2.49 23.57 -1.11
CA THR A 281 2.07 22.91 0.14
C THR A 281 1.86 21.42 -0.11
N ILE A 282 2.44 20.57 0.74
CA ILE A 282 2.35 19.10 0.65
C ILE A 282 1.78 18.60 1.96
N ILE A 283 0.59 18.02 1.88
CA ILE A 283 -0.19 17.54 3.03
C ILE A 283 -0.29 16.02 2.94
N ASP A 284 0.05 15.34 4.04
CA ASP A 284 -0.38 13.97 4.29
C ASP A 284 -1.72 14.01 5.00
N ASP A 285 -2.73 13.39 4.40
CA ASP A 285 -4.08 13.33 4.95
C ASP A 285 -4.52 11.85 5.00
N PRO A 286 -4.34 11.20 6.17
CA PRO A 286 -4.69 9.80 6.36
C PRO A 286 -6.20 9.59 6.57
N LEU A 287 -7.00 10.67 6.60
CA LEU A 287 -8.42 10.64 6.91
C LEU A 287 -9.31 10.93 5.68
N ARG A 288 -8.73 10.90 4.48
CA ARG A 288 -9.48 11.12 3.24
C ARG A 288 -10.53 10.03 3.03
N PRO A 289 -11.81 10.37 2.80
CA PRO A 289 -12.83 9.40 2.40
C PRO A 289 -12.38 8.59 1.19
N ARG A 290 -12.51 7.27 1.28
CA ARG A 290 -12.13 6.29 0.24
C ARG A 290 -10.67 6.39 -0.22
N GLY A 291 -9.79 7.03 0.54
CA GLY A 291 -8.38 7.15 0.17
C GLY A 291 -7.67 5.80 0.22
N MET A 292 -6.92 5.47 -0.83
CA MET A 292 -6.22 4.18 -0.95
C MET A 292 -5.15 3.92 0.14
N ALA A 293 -4.73 4.97 0.84
CA ALA A 293 -3.78 4.92 1.95
C ALA A 293 -4.39 5.42 3.27
N SER A 294 -5.69 5.75 3.28
CA SER A 294 -6.38 6.21 4.49
C SER A 294 -6.46 5.09 5.53
N ARG A 295 -6.39 5.48 6.79
CA ARG A 295 -6.35 4.54 7.93
C ARG A 295 -6.87 5.21 9.21
N PRO A 296 -7.45 4.45 10.14
CA PRO A 296 -7.93 4.98 11.42
C PRO A 296 -6.82 5.22 12.46
N PHE A 297 -5.70 4.50 12.34
CA PHE A 297 -4.53 4.56 13.22
C PHE A 297 -3.30 4.07 12.46
N ASP A 298 -2.09 4.34 12.96
CA ASP A 298 -0.84 3.88 12.35
C ASP A 298 -0.44 2.44 12.75
N ALA A 299 0.73 1.97 12.31
CA ALA A 299 1.19 0.61 12.58
C ALA A 299 1.57 0.34 14.05
N GLU A 300 1.55 1.36 14.92
CA GLU A 300 1.84 1.27 16.35
C GLU A 300 0.64 1.67 17.22
N GLY A 301 -0.53 1.85 16.61
CA GLY A 301 -1.78 2.19 17.31
C GLY A 301 -1.90 3.68 17.67
N LEU A 302 -1.05 4.55 17.12
CA LEU A 302 -1.12 5.99 17.35
C LEU A 302 -2.24 6.64 16.54
N PRO A 303 -2.84 7.73 17.04
CA PRO A 303 -3.84 8.50 16.29
C PRO A 303 -3.18 9.15 15.06
N VAL A 304 -3.97 9.27 14.00
CA VAL A 304 -3.54 9.90 12.76
C VAL A 304 -4.31 11.20 12.52
N SER A 305 -3.66 12.17 11.87
CA SER A 305 -4.27 13.45 11.53
C SER A 305 -3.62 14.02 10.27
N ALA A 306 -4.31 14.95 9.61
CA ALA A 306 -3.74 15.66 8.48
C ALA A 306 -2.55 16.52 8.93
N PHE A 307 -1.44 16.41 8.22
CA PHE A 307 -0.20 17.11 8.53
C PHE A 307 0.44 17.70 7.27
N ALA A 308 0.76 18.99 7.30
CA ALA A 308 1.51 19.64 6.24
C ALA A 308 3.01 19.37 6.44
N PHE A 309 3.56 18.46 5.64
CA PHE A 309 5.00 18.20 5.60
C PHE A 309 5.79 19.35 4.98
N ILE A 310 5.15 20.07 4.05
CA ILE A 310 5.66 21.31 3.48
C ILE A 310 4.53 22.33 3.51
N GLN A 311 4.78 23.51 4.05
CA GLN A 311 3.84 24.62 4.15
C GLN A 311 4.47 25.88 3.53
N ASP A 312 3.87 26.38 2.46
CA ASP A 312 4.39 27.55 1.71
C ASP A 312 5.86 27.38 1.26
N GLY A 313 6.23 26.13 0.97
CA GLY A 313 7.54 25.71 0.50
C GLY A 313 8.60 25.47 1.59
N ILE A 314 8.24 25.60 2.87
CA ILE A 314 9.05 25.26 4.05
C ILE A 314 8.66 23.89 4.58
#